data_AF-A0A2P7ZUM6-F1
#
_entry.id   AF-A0A2P7ZUM6-F1
#
_cell.length_a   1.000
_cell.length_b   1.000
_cell.length_c   1.000
_cell.angle_alpha   90.00
_cell.angle_beta   90.00
_cell.angle_gamma   90.00
#
_symmetry.space_group_name_H-M   'P 1'
#
loop_
_entity.id
_entity.type
_entity.pdbx_description
1 polymer ?
#
loop_
_entity_poly.entity_id
_entity_poly.type
_entity_poly.pdbx_seq_one_letter_code
_entity_poly.pdbx_strand_id
1 'polypeptide(L)'
;MGLLSRKGRNGSADSGSNEKSGKKVQIMENVRKADGSMVQEPVFEYIGHETPSDLPPADAHAPPPDRNPWPNEKNFYHNEKGGVSYQQNEKSGNYYHYEKSAGASSHSYPINPIREDSMGSFSFPRKQSTFVVSQQELPEGPDYDGSEQSFGTRRKWKSSRWQKGDVYEKPWVLERDPRRIYERLIFAFGCLVGLLMGGYLTYTSWMSVTNSEYCPILDDNFTTGIDPGVWNYEIQRGGFGVQSFDWTTDDPSNIYTDEKGLHIVPTLTVNYSNFKPEMILDGWTLNLTADGTCTSKLVSDCVVTSNSTNGAIINPVRSARINTRNKRAIKYGKVEVQAKLPVGDWIWPAIWMMPQEDVYGQWPLSGEIDIMESRGNFPGFPSGGRDTVSSALHWGPNTAGDAYWRTLGLHYLPRDDFSKGFHTFGLEWGEKYMFMYLDSRLLQVFFIKWKSGSMWDRGKFGSNSNQSALNDPWTWTGRPNTPFDQDFFLIMNVAVGGQNGFFVDGIGNKPWLDKNDAAPRAFWNAANLWYPTWGGGDTAGMTVRSVKMWSLGRCQGT
;
A
#
# COMPACT_ATOMS: atom_id res chain seq x y z
N MET A 1 76.24 26.85 14.57
CA MET A 1 76.23 26.96 13.09
C MET A 1 74.88 27.54 12.70
N GLY A 2 74.73 28.87 12.60
CA GLY A 2 75.12 29.71 11.46
C GLY A 2 73.84 30.01 10.64
N LEU A 3 73.03 31.02 11.00
CA LEU A 3 73.04 32.42 10.54
C LEU A 3 72.89 32.62 9.02
N LEU A 4 71.84 33.39 8.64
CA LEU A 4 71.67 34.37 7.53
C LEU A 4 70.14 34.47 7.27
N SER A 5 69.34 35.51 7.54
CA SER A 5 69.42 36.99 7.59
C SER A 5 69.60 37.72 6.24
N ARG A 6 68.51 38.35 5.76
CA ARG A 6 68.39 39.71 5.16
C ARG A 6 66.90 39.97 4.80
N LYS A 7 66.17 40.92 5.41
CA LYS A 7 66.06 42.40 5.17
C LYS A 7 65.70 42.75 3.72
N GLY A 8 64.73 43.63 3.38
CA GLY A 8 63.92 44.63 4.09
C GLY A 8 62.75 45.12 3.19
N ARG A 9 61.65 45.65 3.77
CA ARG A 9 61.24 47.07 3.94
C ARG A 9 60.71 47.85 2.70
N ASN A 10 59.46 48.31 2.87
CA ASN A 10 58.86 49.64 2.59
C ASN A 10 58.02 49.93 1.32
N GLY A 11 56.86 50.59 1.57
CA GLY A 11 56.10 51.50 0.68
C GLY A 11 54.84 50.86 0.05
N SER A 12 53.59 51.08 0.46
CA SER A 12 52.73 52.29 0.58
C SER A 12 52.19 52.83 -0.75
N ALA A 13 50.85 52.76 -0.91
CA ALA A 13 49.91 53.49 -1.80
C ALA A 13 50.22 53.46 -3.33
N ASP A 14 49.29 53.38 -4.27
CA ASP A 14 47.99 54.04 -4.37
C ASP A 14 47.18 53.41 -5.55
N SER A 15 45.87 53.65 -5.53
CA SER A 15 44.84 53.59 -6.58
C SER A 15 45.19 53.16 -8.02
N GLY A 16 44.38 52.25 -8.58
CA GLY A 16 44.34 51.96 -10.02
C GLY A 16 43.20 51.04 -10.41
N SER A 17 42.10 51.62 -10.89
CA SER A 17 40.99 50.94 -11.57
C SER A 17 41.46 50.01 -12.70
N ASN A 18 40.91 48.80 -12.81
CA ASN A 18 40.87 48.08 -14.08
C ASN A 18 39.64 47.15 -14.22
N GLU A 19 39.10 47.20 -15.43
CA GLU A 19 37.83 46.64 -15.90
C GLU A 19 37.70 45.12 -15.75
N LYS A 20 36.48 44.67 -15.43
CA LYS A 20 36.05 43.29 -15.64
C LYS A 20 35.84 43.06 -17.14
N SER A 21 36.62 42.18 -17.76
CA SER A 21 36.23 41.49 -18.99
C SER A 21 36.00 40.01 -18.69
N GLY A 22 34.77 39.53 -18.84
CA GLY A 22 34.44 38.11 -18.75
C GLY A 22 34.80 37.41 -20.07
N LYS A 23 35.71 36.44 -20.04
CA LYS A 23 35.95 35.52 -21.17
C LYS A 23 34.96 34.36 -21.08
N LYS A 24 34.14 34.16 -22.14
CA LYS A 24 33.41 32.90 -22.39
C LYS A 24 34.42 31.82 -22.78
N VAL A 25 34.36 30.65 -22.14
CA VAL A 25 35.06 29.44 -22.61
C VAL A 25 34.05 28.58 -23.36
N GLN A 26 34.39 28.17 -24.57
CA GLN A 26 33.57 27.30 -25.43
C GLN A 26 34.12 25.86 -25.30
N ILE A 27 33.30 24.92 -24.83
CA ILE A 27 33.66 23.51 -24.74
C ILE A 27 32.94 22.76 -25.88
N MET A 28 33.71 21.96 -26.63
CA MET A 28 33.23 21.16 -27.76
C MET A 28 33.06 19.71 -27.30
N GLU A 29 31.87 19.13 -27.46
CA GLU A 29 31.62 17.71 -27.17
C GLU A 29 31.47 16.90 -28.45
N ASN A 30 32.00 15.67 -28.44
CA ASN A 30 31.82 14.72 -29.53
C ASN A 30 30.49 13.97 -29.35
N VAL A 31 29.54 14.20 -30.26
CA VAL A 31 28.25 13.52 -30.27
C VAL A 31 28.24 12.47 -31.39
N ARG A 32 27.83 11.24 -31.06
CA ARG A 32 27.70 10.14 -32.01
C ARG A 32 26.29 10.13 -32.62
N LYS A 33 26.19 10.24 -33.94
CA LYS A 33 24.94 10.19 -34.69
C LYS A 33 24.44 8.75 -34.84
N ALA A 34 23.16 8.58 -35.16
CA ALA A 34 22.50 7.28 -35.30
C ALA A 34 23.08 6.41 -36.45
N ASP A 35 23.85 6.99 -37.37
CA ASP A 35 24.58 6.28 -38.42
C ASP A 35 26.01 5.85 -38.00
N GLY A 36 26.40 6.11 -36.76
CA GLY A 36 27.70 5.75 -36.20
C GLY A 36 28.82 6.78 -36.42
N SER A 37 28.56 7.88 -37.14
CA SER A 37 29.52 8.97 -37.31
C SER A 37 29.62 9.89 -36.07
N MET A 38 30.79 10.48 -35.83
CA MET A 38 31.02 11.43 -34.72
C MET A 38 31.11 12.86 -35.25
N VAL A 39 30.42 13.80 -34.59
CA VAL A 39 30.44 15.23 -34.92
C VAL A 39 30.63 16.05 -33.64
N GLN A 40 31.41 17.13 -33.70
CA GLN A 40 31.61 18.05 -32.58
C GLN A 40 30.59 19.19 -32.58
N GLU A 41 29.90 19.38 -31.46
CA GLU A 41 28.98 20.50 -31.27
C GLU A 41 29.33 21.32 -30.00
N PRO A 42 29.14 22.65 -30.01
CA PRO A 42 29.42 23.51 -28.86
C PRO A 42 28.26 23.54 -27.86
N VAL A 43 28.58 23.42 -26.57
CA VAL A 43 27.61 23.55 -25.46
C VAL A 43 27.92 24.82 -24.65
N PHE A 44 26.89 25.61 -24.32
CA PHE A 44 27.01 26.82 -23.50
C PHE A 44 26.48 26.59 -22.08
N GLU A 45 27.31 26.84 -21.08
CA GLU A 45 26.94 26.76 -19.65
C GLU A 45 26.77 28.17 -19.08
N TYR A 46 25.64 28.44 -18.42
CA TYR A 46 25.36 29.70 -17.73
C TYR A 46 25.84 29.59 -16.27
N ILE A 47 26.85 30.39 -15.90
CA ILE A 47 27.32 30.51 -14.51
C ILE A 47 26.59 31.70 -13.86
N GLY A 48 25.78 31.43 -12.83
CA GLY A 48 25.09 32.44 -12.03
C GLY A 48 26.04 33.20 -11.10
N HIS A 49 25.78 34.50 -10.93
CA HIS A 49 26.57 35.48 -10.17
C HIS A 49 26.30 35.41 -8.65
N GLU A 50 27.37 35.56 -7.84
CA GLU A 50 27.31 35.90 -6.41
C GLU A 50 27.37 37.42 -6.17
N THR A 51 26.67 37.92 -5.15
CA THR A 51 26.80 39.27 -4.56
C THR A 51 26.92 39.18 -3.03
N PRO A 52 27.70 40.06 -2.35
CA PRO A 52 27.97 39.95 -0.91
C PRO A 52 27.13 40.88 0.02
N SER A 53 27.04 40.44 1.29
CA SER A 53 26.84 41.14 2.60
C SER A 53 25.47 41.73 3.00
N ASP A 54 24.80 41.15 4.01
CA ASP A 54 24.68 41.63 5.43
C ASP A 54 23.53 40.91 6.22
N LEU A 55 23.76 40.59 7.51
CA LEU A 55 22.92 39.82 8.47
C LEU A 55 22.04 40.73 9.39
N PRO A 56 21.16 40.26 10.34
CA PRO A 56 20.32 39.04 10.56
C PRO A 56 18.84 39.44 10.98
N PRO A 57 17.97 38.68 11.71
CA PRO A 57 17.95 37.26 12.13
C PRO A 57 16.63 36.49 11.80
N ALA A 58 16.66 35.18 12.07
CA ALA A 58 15.54 34.27 12.38
C ALA A 58 14.39 34.13 11.37
N ASP A 59 14.45 33.04 10.61
CA ASP A 59 13.33 32.12 10.27
C ASP A 59 13.64 31.42 8.95
N ALA A 60 13.83 30.11 8.98
CA ALA A 60 13.89 29.30 7.77
C ALA A 60 13.37 27.90 8.06
N HIS A 61 12.06 27.77 7.86
CA HIS A 61 11.46 26.57 7.32
C HIS A 61 12.27 26.09 6.10
N ALA A 62 12.91 24.94 6.24
CA ALA A 62 13.22 24.09 5.10
C ALA A 62 12.02 23.15 4.89
N PRO A 63 11.44 23.05 3.67
CA PRO A 63 10.44 22.03 3.41
C PRO A 63 11.09 20.64 3.53
N PRO A 64 10.49 19.69 4.26
CA PRO A 64 10.99 18.32 4.28
C PRO A 64 10.83 17.69 2.89
N PRO A 65 11.69 16.74 2.52
CA PRO A 65 11.52 15.99 1.28
C PRO A 65 10.19 15.24 1.33
N ASP A 66 9.41 15.32 0.25
CA ASP A 66 8.14 14.61 0.07
C ASP A 66 8.31 13.11 0.35
N ARG A 67 7.93 12.69 1.56
CA ARG A 67 7.79 11.28 1.97
C ARG A 67 6.31 10.95 2.03
N ASN A 68 5.66 10.92 0.88
CA ASN A 68 4.30 10.41 0.76
C ASN A 68 4.30 9.15 -0.12
N PRO A 69 4.23 7.94 0.46
CA PRO A 69 4.26 6.69 -0.30
C PRO A 69 2.88 6.23 -0.77
N TRP A 70 1.81 6.98 -0.50
CA TRP A 70 0.46 6.66 -0.96
C TRP A 70 0.30 7.07 -2.42
N PRO A 71 -0.03 6.15 -3.33
CA PRO A 71 -0.24 6.51 -4.73
C PRO A 71 -1.45 7.42 -4.81
N ASN A 72 -1.22 8.70 -5.07
CA ASN A 72 -2.24 9.57 -5.63
C ASN A 72 -2.79 8.88 -6.89
N GLU A 73 -4.11 8.81 -6.98
CA GLU A 73 -4.87 8.17 -8.06
C GLU A 73 -4.22 8.36 -9.43
N LYS A 74 -3.53 7.32 -9.92
CA LYS A 74 -3.22 6.99 -11.32
C LYS A 74 -2.20 5.85 -11.37
N ASN A 75 -2.66 4.63 -11.11
CA ASN A 75 -1.99 3.42 -11.60
C ASN A 75 -3.07 2.37 -11.92
N PHE A 76 -3.73 2.55 -13.06
CA PHE A 76 -4.49 1.49 -13.70
C PHE A 76 -3.67 0.94 -14.87
N TYR A 77 -3.42 -0.36 -14.81
CA TYR A 77 -3.04 -1.30 -15.87
C TYR A 77 -2.61 -0.71 -17.21
N HIS A 78 -1.32 -0.90 -17.55
CA HIS A 78 -0.87 -0.88 -18.94
C HIS A 78 -1.52 -2.04 -19.70
N ASN A 79 -2.36 -1.71 -20.67
CA ASN A 79 -2.63 -2.59 -21.80
C ASN A 79 -2.10 -1.88 -23.06
N GLU A 80 -1.14 -2.48 -23.74
CA GLU A 80 -0.56 -1.95 -24.95
C GLU A 80 -1.59 -1.97 -26.10
N LYS A 81 -1.48 -0.95 -26.96
CA LYS A 81 -2.14 -0.76 -28.27
C LYS A 81 -3.49 -0.05 -28.26
N GLY A 82 -3.42 1.27 -28.44
CA GLY A 82 -4.54 2.11 -28.88
C GLY A 82 -4.15 3.57 -28.83
N GLY A 83 -3.61 4.11 -29.92
CA GLY A 83 -3.28 5.53 -30.01
C GLY A 83 -4.55 6.38 -30.00
N VAL A 84 -4.62 7.36 -29.10
CA VAL A 84 -5.62 8.43 -29.16
C VAL A 84 -4.95 9.75 -28.81
N SER A 85 -4.93 10.67 -29.78
CA SER A 85 -4.51 12.06 -29.61
C SER A 85 -5.60 12.85 -28.87
N TYR A 86 -5.23 13.69 -27.91
CA TYR A 86 -6.10 14.76 -27.42
C TYR A 86 -5.38 16.10 -27.39
N GLN A 87 -6.01 17.08 -28.05
CA GLN A 87 -5.72 18.50 -27.94
C GLN A 87 -6.13 19.01 -26.55
N GLN A 88 -5.26 19.85 -26.00
CA GLN A 88 -5.45 20.63 -24.78
C GLN A 88 -6.52 21.70 -25.02
N ASN A 89 -7.51 21.80 -24.14
CA ASN A 89 -8.38 22.95 -24.07
C ASN A 89 -8.46 23.42 -22.61
N GLU A 90 -7.98 24.63 -22.38
CA GLU A 90 -8.00 25.32 -21.09
C GLU A 90 -9.39 25.92 -20.80
N LYS A 91 -9.60 26.23 -19.51
CA LYS A 91 -10.66 27.05 -18.90
C LYS A 91 -11.91 26.29 -18.42
N SER A 92 -12.03 26.14 -17.10
CA SER A 92 -12.81 27.03 -16.23
C SER A 92 -13.06 26.34 -14.89
N GLY A 93 -12.70 27.03 -13.80
CA GLY A 93 -13.01 26.59 -12.44
C GLY A 93 -14.46 26.86 -12.08
N ASN A 94 -15.01 26.04 -11.19
CA ASN A 94 -16.13 26.44 -10.33
C ASN A 94 -16.10 25.60 -9.04
N TYR A 95 -16.09 26.32 -7.92
CA TYR A 95 -16.23 25.81 -6.56
C TYR A 95 -17.70 25.46 -6.30
N TYR A 96 -17.97 24.37 -5.58
CA TYR A 96 -19.28 24.08 -5.01
C TYR A 96 -19.22 24.08 -3.49
N HIS A 97 -19.96 25.02 -2.89
CA HIS A 97 -20.35 25.07 -1.49
C HIS A 97 -21.38 23.97 -1.18
N TYR A 98 -21.26 23.32 -0.02
CA TYR A 98 -22.33 22.49 0.55
C TYR A 98 -22.81 23.12 1.86
N GLU A 99 -24.10 23.46 1.91
CA GLU A 99 -24.84 23.79 3.13
C GLU A 99 -25.52 22.54 3.71
N LYS A 100 -25.47 22.43 5.03
CA LYS A 100 -26.21 21.46 5.85
C LYS A 100 -27.69 21.82 5.89
N SER A 101 -28.56 20.81 5.86
CA SER A 101 -29.85 20.88 6.54
C SER A 101 -30.18 19.55 7.22
N ALA A 102 -30.65 19.68 8.46
CA ALA A 102 -31.13 18.62 9.33
C ALA A 102 -32.66 18.50 9.22
N GLY A 103 -33.23 17.33 9.54
CA GLY A 103 -34.68 17.19 9.73
C GLY A 103 -35.18 15.75 9.74
N ALA A 104 -35.69 15.32 10.89
CA ALA A 104 -36.18 13.98 11.23
C ALA A 104 -37.48 13.56 10.50
N SER A 105 -37.73 12.25 10.40
CA SER A 105 -38.70 11.51 11.24
C SER A 105 -39.20 10.18 10.63
N SER A 106 -39.52 9.28 11.57
CA SER A 106 -40.19 7.97 11.57
C SER A 106 -41.06 7.53 10.37
N HIS A 107 -41.10 6.21 10.10
CA HIS A 107 -42.31 5.36 10.21
C HIS A 107 -41.96 3.87 9.99
N SER A 108 -42.79 3.00 10.59
CA SER A 108 -42.50 1.61 10.98
C SER A 108 -43.44 0.58 10.31
N TYR A 109 -42.86 -0.53 9.78
CA TYR A 109 -43.36 -1.93 9.57
C TYR A 109 -44.64 -2.19 8.72
N PRO A 110 -44.94 -3.43 8.22
CA PRO A 110 -44.33 -4.75 8.48
C PRO A 110 -44.09 -5.68 7.25
N ILE A 111 -43.51 -6.85 7.55
CA ILE A 111 -43.25 -8.03 6.71
C ILE A 111 -44.44 -9.02 6.83
N ASN A 112 -44.89 -9.68 5.74
CA ASN A 112 -45.02 -11.16 5.60
C ASN A 112 -45.68 -11.64 4.27
N PRO A 113 -45.56 -12.94 3.90
CA PRO A 113 -45.12 -13.41 2.58
C PRO A 113 -46.24 -14.07 1.75
N ILE A 114 -45.94 -14.57 0.53
CA ILE A 114 -46.43 -15.86 -0.05
C ILE A 114 -46.10 -16.00 -1.57
N ARG A 115 -45.54 -17.18 -1.90
CA ARG A 115 -45.57 -18.06 -3.09
C ARG A 115 -45.20 -17.64 -4.53
N GLU A 116 -44.43 -18.57 -5.11
CA GLU A 116 -44.31 -19.02 -6.50
C GLU A 116 -45.55 -18.78 -7.39
N ASP A 117 -45.33 -18.19 -8.57
CA ASP A 117 -45.60 -18.86 -9.86
C ASP A 117 -45.14 -18.05 -11.09
N SER A 118 -44.64 -18.78 -12.07
CA SER A 118 -44.61 -18.50 -13.52
C SER A 118 -43.57 -17.52 -14.12
N MET A 119 -42.86 -18.07 -15.11
CA MET A 119 -42.00 -17.36 -16.06
C MET A 119 -42.81 -16.38 -16.93
N GLY A 120 -42.35 -15.13 -17.01
CA GLY A 120 -42.88 -14.13 -17.93
C GLY A 120 -41.84 -13.05 -18.22
N SER A 121 -41.56 -12.81 -19.50
CA SER A 121 -40.60 -11.84 -20.04
C SER A 121 -40.91 -10.39 -19.62
N PHE A 122 -39.93 -9.69 -19.04
CA PHE A 122 -40.03 -8.26 -18.72
C PHE A 122 -39.48 -7.38 -19.86
N SER A 123 -40.33 -6.48 -20.36
CA SER A 123 -40.01 -5.38 -21.28
C SER A 123 -40.11 -4.03 -20.55
N PHE A 124 -39.06 -3.20 -20.63
CA PHE A 124 -39.05 -1.86 -20.04
C PHE A 124 -39.81 -0.83 -20.91
N PRO A 125 -40.59 0.10 -20.33
CA PRO A 125 -41.25 1.16 -21.08
C PRO A 125 -40.31 2.35 -21.36
N ARG A 126 -40.32 2.84 -22.61
CA ARG A 126 -39.56 4.01 -23.06
C ARG A 126 -40.41 5.28 -22.89
N LYS A 127 -40.00 6.21 -22.02
CA LYS A 127 -40.58 7.56 -21.94
C LYS A 127 -40.25 8.34 -23.22
N GLN A 128 -41.27 8.92 -23.86
CA GLN A 128 -41.11 9.93 -24.91
C GLN A 128 -41.20 11.34 -24.28
N SER A 129 -40.20 12.19 -24.53
CA SER A 129 -40.26 13.62 -24.22
C SER A 129 -40.64 14.40 -25.49
N THR A 130 -41.76 15.08 -25.45
CA THR A 130 -42.18 16.09 -26.45
C THR A 130 -41.56 17.44 -26.13
N PHE A 131 -40.76 17.98 -27.04
CA PHE A 131 -40.31 19.38 -27.01
C PHE A 131 -41.26 20.21 -27.89
N VAL A 132 -41.86 21.25 -27.32
CA VAL A 132 -42.66 22.27 -28.03
C VAL A 132 -41.76 23.48 -28.24
N VAL A 133 -41.58 23.91 -29.50
CA VAL A 133 -40.85 25.14 -29.83
C VAL A 133 -41.87 26.23 -30.17
N SER A 134 -41.83 27.30 -29.40
CA SER A 134 -42.58 28.55 -29.60
C SER A 134 -41.98 29.34 -30.76
N GLN A 135 -42.79 29.74 -31.73
CA GLN A 135 -42.39 30.69 -32.78
C GLN A 135 -42.54 32.11 -32.25
N GLN A 136 -41.51 32.93 -32.42
CA GLN A 136 -41.51 34.36 -32.14
C GLN A 136 -41.21 35.05 -33.48
N GLU A 137 -42.14 35.88 -33.95
CA GLU A 137 -42.06 36.65 -35.19
C GLU A 137 -41.07 37.83 -35.05
N LEU A 138 -40.30 38.11 -36.11
CA LEU A 138 -39.53 39.34 -36.29
C LEU A 138 -39.83 39.92 -37.68
N PRO A 139 -39.78 41.26 -37.84
CA PRO A 139 -40.53 41.97 -38.87
C PRO A 139 -39.78 42.18 -40.20
N GLU A 140 -40.57 42.50 -41.22
CA GLU A 140 -40.25 42.68 -42.63
C GLU A 140 -39.19 43.77 -42.93
N GLY A 141 -38.34 43.48 -43.91
CA GLY A 141 -37.46 44.42 -44.61
C GLY A 141 -37.31 44.01 -46.09
N PRO A 142 -37.18 44.97 -47.03
CA PRO A 142 -37.77 44.82 -48.36
C PRO A 142 -36.88 44.14 -49.41
N ASP A 143 -37.61 43.58 -50.38
CA ASP A 143 -37.29 43.04 -51.70
C ASP A 143 -35.85 43.17 -52.23
N TYR A 144 -35.28 42.00 -52.56
CA TYR A 144 -34.30 41.87 -53.64
C TYR A 144 -34.67 40.70 -54.55
N ASP A 145 -34.95 41.05 -55.80
CA ASP A 145 -35.18 40.20 -56.96
C ASP A 145 -33.99 39.25 -57.21
N GLY A 146 -34.27 37.97 -57.50
CA GLY A 146 -33.20 37.01 -57.75
C GLY A 146 -33.63 35.54 -57.89
N SER A 147 -34.16 35.19 -59.06
CA SER A 147 -34.08 33.87 -59.72
C SER A 147 -34.87 32.68 -59.13
N GLU A 148 -35.82 32.19 -59.93
CA GLU A 148 -36.46 30.87 -59.80
C GLU A 148 -35.43 29.74 -59.95
N GLN A 149 -35.24 28.94 -58.90
CA GLN A 149 -34.67 27.60 -59.02
C GLN A 149 -35.77 26.55 -58.85
N SER A 150 -35.95 25.72 -59.88
CA SER A 150 -36.90 24.61 -59.90
C SER A 150 -36.61 23.59 -58.80
N PHE A 151 -37.51 23.45 -57.83
CA PHE A 151 -37.45 22.35 -56.87
C PHE A 151 -37.78 21.02 -57.56
N GLY A 152 -36.75 20.19 -57.77
CA GLY A 152 -36.88 18.83 -58.26
C GLY A 152 -37.77 17.97 -57.37
N THR A 153 -38.56 17.09 -57.99
CA THR A 153 -39.48 16.15 -57.35
C THR A 153 -38.78 15.31 -56.27
N ARG A 154 -39.25 15.41 -55.01
CA ARG A 154 -38.79 14.56 -53.90
C ARG A 154 -39.00 13.08 -54.27
N ARG A 155 -37.90 12.32 -54.38
CA ARG A 155 -37.96 10.84 -54.46
C ARG A 155 -38.74 10.32 -53.24
N LYS A 156 -39.88 9.67 -53.49
CA LYS A 156 -40.61 8.93 -52.44
C LYS A 156 -39.70 7.83 -51.88
N TRP A 157 -39.50 7.83 -50.57
CA TRP A 157 -38.81 6.76 -49.86
C TRP A 157 -39.54 5.43 -50.10
N LYS A 158 -38.88 4.47 -50.77
CA LYS A 158 -39.32 3.08 -50.79
C LYS A 158 -38.84 2.42 -49.50
N SER A 159 -39.75 1.84 -48.72
CA SER A 159 -39.36 1.09 -47.52
C SER A 159 -38.56 -0.15 -47.94
N SER A 160 -37.42 -0.42 -47.29
CA SER A 160 -36.62 -1.62 -47.49
C SER A 160 -37.21 -2.88 -46.83
N ARG A 161 -38.44 -2.79 -46.32
CA ARG A 161 -39.08 -3.85 -45.54
C ARG A 161 -39.75 -4.85 -46.50
N TRP A 162 -39.30 -6.10 -46.41
CA TRP A 162 -39.78 -7.24 -47.19
C TRP A 162 -41.28 -7.49 -46.97
N GLN A 163 -42.05 -7.67 -48.05
CA GLN A 163 -43.46 -8.04 -47.95
C GLN A 163 -43.61 -9.56 -47.89
N LYS A 164 -44.65 -10.04 -47.20
CA LYS A 164 -44.90 -11.46 -47.00
C LYS A 164 -45.29 -12.11 -48.32
N GLY A 165 -44.37 -12.83 -48.95
CA GLY A 165 -44.56 -13.48 -50.25
C GLY A 165 -43.49 -13.14 -51.28
N ASP A 166 -42.69 -12.10 -51.02
CA ASP A 166 -41.54 -11.77 -51.87
C ASP A 166 -40.49 -12.89 -51.74
N VAL A 167 -40.09 -13.49 -52.86
CA VAL A 167 -39.04 -14.51 -52.89
C VAL A 167 -37.70 -13.79 -53.03
N TYR A 168 -36.82 -13.99 -52.05
CA TYR A 168 -35.43 -13.54 -52.17
C TYR A 168 -34.72 -14.43 -53.16
N GLU A 169 -34.55 -13.91 -54.37
CA GLU A 169 -33.61 -14.49 -55.31
C GLU A 169 -32.24 -14.44 -54.65
N LYS A 170 -31.72 -15.63 -54.32
CA LYS A 170 -30.37 -15.83 -53.80
C LYS A 170 -29.53 -16.42 -54.93
N PRO A 171 -29.15 -15.64 -55.96
CA PRO A 171 -28.44 -16.16 -57.12
C PRO A 171 -27.11 -16.86 -56.73
N TRP A 172 -26.50 -16.51 -55.60
CA TRP A 172 -25.32 -17.19 -55.02
C TRP A 172 -25.57 -18.59 -54.44
N VAL A 173 -26.78 -19.14 -54.63
CA VAL A 173 -27.17 -20.51 -54.26
C VAL A 173 -27.33 -21.38 -55.52
N LEU A 174 -27.49 -20.76 -56.70
CA LEU A 174 -27.67 -21.44 -57.98
C LEU A 174 -26.35 -22.01 -58.52
N GLU A 175 -25.25 -21.29 -58.33
CA GLU A 175 -23.90 -21.75 -58.71
C GLU A 175 -23.00 -21.87 -57.48
N ARG A 176 -22.32 -23.02 -57.35
CA ARG A 176 -21.34 -23.25 -56.27
C ARG A 176 -20.03 -22.55 -56.63
N ASP A 177 -19.69 -21.51 -55.87
CA ASP A 177 -18.35 -20.91 -55.92
C ASP A 177 -17.32 -21.85 -55.24
N PRO A 178 -16.34 -22.40 -55.98
CA PRO A 178 -15.30 -23.25 -55.40
C PRO A 178 -14.41 -22.53 -54.39
N ARG A 179 -14.32 -21.19 -54.44
CA ARG A 179 -13.52 -20.37 -53.50
C ARG A 179 -14.06 -20.42 -52.07
N ARG A 180 -15.36 -20.64 -51.88
CA ARG A 180 -15.98 -20.79 -50.56
C ARG A 180 -15.42 -21.97 -49.76
N ILE A 181 -14.88 -22.99 -50.42
CA ILE A 181 -14.20 -24.10 -49.74
C ILE A 181 -12.92 -23.59 -49.08
N TYR A 182 -12.12 -22.80 -49.81
CA TYR A 182 -10.90 -22.20 -49.28
C TYR A 182 -11.19 -21.22 -48.14
N GLU A 183 -12.25 -20.40 -48.23
CA GLU A 183 -12.66 -19.52 -47.12
C GLU A 183 -12.98 -20.31 -45.84
N ARG A 184 -13.72 -21.42 -45.96
CA ARG A 184 -14.04 -22.30 -44.84
C ARG A 184 -12.79 -23.00 -44.29
N LEU A 185 -11.90 -23.44 -45.18
CA LEU A 185 -10.65 -24.09 -44.78
C LEU A 185 -9.71 -23.12 -44.08
N ILE A 186 -9.54 -21.90 -44.59
CA ILE A 186 -8.74 -20.84 -43.98
C ILE A 186 -9.31 -20.46 -42.61
N PHE A 187 -10.63 -20.30 -42.50
CA PHE A 187 -11.29 -20.01 -41.23
C PHE A 187 -11.12 -21.16 -40.23
N ALA A 188 -11.40 -22.41 -40.63
CA ALA A 188 -11.23 -23.58 -39.79
C ALA A 188 -9.77 -23.78 -39.36
N PHE A 189 -8.82 -23.54 -40.27
CA PHE A 189 -7.40 -23.57 -39.97
C PHE A 189 -7.01 -22.47 -38.98
N GLY A 190 -7.51 -21.24 -39.14
CA GLY A 190 -7.30 -20.14 -38.19
C GLY A 190 -7.85 -20.47 -36.80
N CYS A 191 -9.06 -21.04 -36.72
CA CYS A 191 -9.62 -21.53 -35.46
C CYS A 191 -8.77 -22.64 -34.83
N LEU A 192 -8.30 -23.61 -35.63
CA LEU A 192 -7.44 -24.69 -35.16
C LEU A 192 -6.11 -24.16 -34.62
N VAL A 193 -5.46 -23.25 -35.36
CA VAL A 193 -4.22 -22.59 -34.91
C VAL A 193 -4.45 -21.83 -33.61
N GLY A 194 -5.55 -21.09 -33.50
CA GLY A 194 -5.92 -20.39 -32.26
C GLY A 194 -6.10 -21.33 -31.07
N LEU A 195 -6.79 -22.46 -31.27
CA LEU A 195 -6.96 -23.49 -30.23
C LEU A 195 -5.63 -24.15 -29.85
N LEU A 196 -4.78 -24.47 -30.84
CA LEU A 196 -3.46 -25.04 -30.58
C LEU A 196 -2.55 -24.06 -29.84
N MET A 197 -2.56 -22.78 -30.21
CA MET A 197 -1.81 -21.73 -29.51
C MET A 197 -2.34 -21.53 -28.08
N GLY A 198 -3.66 -21.50 -27.88
CA GLY A 198 -4.27 -21.43 -26.54
C GLY A 198 -3.91 -22.66 -25.69
N GLY A 199 -3.95 -23.85 -26.28
CA GLY A 199 -3.51 -25.10 -25.65
C GLY A 199 -2.03 -25.07 -25.28
N TYR A 200 -1.17 -24.55 -26.15
CA TYR A 200 0.26 -24.39 -25.88
C TYR A 200 0.53 -23.39 -24.75
N LEU A 201 -0.15 -22.24 -24.74
CA LEU A 201 -0.01 -21.24 -23.67
C LEU A 201 -0.49 -21.80 -22.32
N THR A 202 -1.65 -22.46 -22.30
CA THR A 202 -2.16 -23.10 -21.07
C THR A 202 -1.25 -24.21 -20.58
N TYR A 203 -0.73 -25.06 -21.47
CA TYR A 203 0.24 -26.09 -21.13
C TYR A 203 1.55 -25.53 -20.57
N THR A 204 2.13 -24.51 -21.22
CA THR A 204 3.38 -23.89 -20.75
C THR A 204 3.18 -23.14 -19.43
N SER A 205 2.05 -22.46 -19.23
CA SER A 205 1.68 -21.88 -17.95
C SER A 205 1.53 -22.95 -16.87
N TRP A 206 0.83 -24.05 -17.15
CA TRP A 206 0.63 -25.15 -16.20
C TRP A 206 1.97 -25.81 -15.82
N MET A 207 2.83 -26.07 -16.79
CA MET A 207 4.18 -26.59 -16.56
C MET A 207 5.07 -25.62 -15.78
N SER A 208 4.80 -24.31 -15.84
CA SER A 208 5.55 -23.31 -15.06
C SER A 208 5.14 -23.25 -13.59
N VAL A 209 3.96 -23.79 -13.21
CA VAL A 209 3.49 -23.82 -11.83
C VAL A 209 4.32 -24.85 -11.05
N THR A 210 5.10 -24.36 -10.09
CA THR A 210 5.87 -25.23 -9.20
C THR A 210 4.95 -25.93 -8.21
N ASN A 211 4.81 -27.26 -8.36
CA ASN A 211 4.21 -28.12 -7.34
C ASN A 211 5.29 -28.50 -6.34
N SER A 212 5.55 -27.59 -5.40
CA SER A 212 6.48 -27.86 -4.30
C SER A 212 5.85 -28.84 -3.32
N GLU A 213 6.65 -29.80 -2.85
CA GLU A 213 6.27 -30.63 -1.69
C GLU A 213 6.50 -29.81 -0.41
N TYR A 214 5.60 -29.98 0.57
CA TYR A 214 5.61 -29.22 1.82
C TYR A 214 5.53 -30.18 3.01
N CYS A 215 6.35 -29.92 4.04
CA CYS A 215 6.29 -30.66 5.29
C CYS A 215 5.67 -29.80 6.40
N PRO A 216 4.61 -30.26 7.09
CA PRO A 216 4.00 -29.51 8.19
C PRO A 216 4.96 -29.35 9.37
N ILE A 217 5.05 -28.13 9.89
CA ILE A 217 5.89 -27.75 11.05
C ILE A 217 5.02 -27.27 12.22
N LEU A 218 3.94 -26.59 11.91
CA LEU A 218 2.97 -26.10 12.87
C LEU A 218 1.56 -26.25 12.28
N ASP A 219 0.65 -26.78 13.06
CA ASP A 219 -0.80 -26.75 12.81
C ASP A 219 -1.46 -26.54 14.16
N ASP A 220 -1.84 -25.29 14.44
CA ASP A 220 -2.47 -24.90 15.69
C ASP A 220 -3.83 -24.27 15.40
N ASN A 221 -4.86 -24.79 16.06
CA ASN A 221 -6.24 -24.33 15.97
C ASN A 221 -6.74 -23.70 17.28
N PHE A 222 -5.86 -23.57 18.28
CA PHE A 222 -6.12 -22.96 19.58
C PHE A 222 -7.25 -23.61 20.40
N THR A 223 -7.68 -24.83 20.04
CA THR A 223 -8.77 -25.54 20.75
C THR A 223 -8.38 -25.97 22.16
N THR A 224 -7.09 -26.17 22.42
CA THR A 224 -6.54 -26.57 23.72
C THR A 224 -5.90 -25.41 24.49
N GLY A 225 -6.11 -24.16 24.05
CA GLY A 225 -5.43 -22.99 24.58
C GLY A 225 -4.13 -22.65 23.85
N ILE A 226 -3.36 -21.75 24.44
CA ILE A 226 -2.07 -21.29 23.89
C ILE A 226 -0.96 -22.21 24.40
N ASP A 227 -0.42 -23.05 23.53
CA ASP A 227 0.64 -24.00 23.90
C ASP A 227 1.97 -23.28 24.19
N PRO A 228 2.50 -23.33 25.43
CA PRO A 228 3.80 -22.75 25.76
C PRO A 228 4.97 -23.49 25.10
N GLY A 229 4.76 -24.64 24.46
CA GLY A 229 5.75 -25.30 23.60
C GLY A 229 5.87 -24.69 22.20
N VAL A 230 4.91 -23.85 21.79
CA VAL A 230 4.86 -23.20 20.47
C VAL A 230 4.95 -21.68 20.58
N TRP A 231 4.22 -21.08 21.53
CA TRP A 231 4.03 -19.64 21.61
C TRP A 231 4.74 -19.04 22.82
N ASN A 232 5.41 -17.91 22.62
CA ASN A 232 5.90 -17.04 23.68
C ASN A 232 5.01 -15.80 23.76
N TYR A 233 4.80 -15.27 24.96
CA TYR A 233 4.31 -13.92 25.14
C TYR A 233 5.49 -12.95 25.06
N GLU A 234 5.33 -11.83 24.36
CA GLU A 234 6.22 -10.67 24.43
C GLU A 234 5.51 -9.59 25.25
N ILE A 235 6.09 -9.23 26.40
CA ILE A 235 5.52 -8.33 27.40
C ILE A 235 6.47 -7.16 27.59
N GLN A 236 6.08 -5.99 27.09
CA GLN A 236 6.78 -4.72 27.26
C GLN A 236 5.90 -3.52 26.88
N ARG A 237 6.32 -2.33 27.28
CA ARG A 237 5.72 -1.03 26.91
C ARG A 237 6.42 -0.30 25.76
N GLY A 238 7.58 -0.82 25.32
CA GLY A 238 8.53 -0.18 24.41
C GLY A 238 7.98 0.23 23.04
N GLY A 239 6.81 -0.29 22.63
CA GLY A 239 6.20 -0.01 21.33
C GLY A 239 6.95 -0.64 20.15
N PHE A 240 7.85 -1.61 20.41
CA PHE A 240 8.50 -2.49 19.42
C PHE A 240 9.07 -1.78 18.17
N GLY A 241 9.72 -0.63 18.36
CA GLY A 241 10.34 0.13 17.26
C GLY A 241 9.40 1.06 16.49
N VAL A 242 8.08 0.91 16.66
CA VAL A 242 7.05 1.78 16.05
C VAL A 242 6.46 2.81 17.02
N GLN A 243 6.87 2.75 18.29
CA GLN A 243 6.38 3.60 19.38
C GLN A 243 4.85 3.54 19.50
N SER A 244 4.28 2.33 19.45
CA SER A 244 2.85 2.13 19.68
C SER A 244 2.46 2.55 21.10
N PHE A 245 1.18 2.90 21.27
CA PHE A 245 0.65 3.44 22.52
C PHE A 245 0.09 2.35 23.45
N ASP A 246 0.11 1.10 23.00
CA ASP A 246 -0.20 -0.05 23.82
C ASP A 246 1.04 -0.54 24.59
N TRP A 247 0.80 -1.18 25.72
CA TRP A 247 1.77 -2.10 26.33
C TRP A 247 1.21 -3.50 26.32
N THR A 248 2.08 -4.47 26.09
CA THR A 248 1.70 -5.87 25.84
C THR A 248 1.69 -6.68 27.12
N THR A 249 0.70 -7.58 27.26
CA THR A 249 0.49 -8.40 28.46
C THR A 249 0.04 -9.82 28.09
N ASP A 250 0.08 -10.73 29.06
CA ASP A 250 -0.46 -12.10 29.01
C ASP A 250 -1.80 -12.24 29.77
N ASP A 251 -2.44 -11.11 30.07
CA ASP A 251 -3.69 -11.06 30.84
C ASP A 251 -4.87 -11.64 30.03
N PRO A 252 -5.74 -12.46 30.65
CA PRO A 252 -6.91 -13.04 29.98
C PRO A 252 -7.91 -12.03 29.40
N SER A 253 -7.84 -10.75 29.78
CA SER A 253 -8.62 -9.68 29.16
C SER A 253 -8.06 -9.21 27.82
N ASN A 254 -6.77 -9.46 27.56
CA ASN A 254 -6.08 -9.07 26.33
C ASN A 254 -5.78 -10.24 25.42
N ILE A 255 -5.56 -11.44 25.97
CA ILE A 255 -5.28 -12.64 25.18
C ILE A 255 -5.89 -13.88 25.81
N TYR A 256 -6.75 -14.55 25.05
CA TYR A 256 -7.43 -15.77 25.49
C TYR A 256 -7.88 -16.60 24.29
N THR A 257 -8.29 -17.82 24.54
CA THR A 257 -8.82 -18.74 23.52
C THR A 257 -10.23 -19.15 23.87
N ASP A 258 -11.09 -19.21 22.86
CA ASP A 258 -12.42 -19.81 22.96
C ASP A 258 -12.69 -20.72 21.74
N GLU A 259 -13.95 -21.09 21.55
CA GLU A 259 -14.42 -21.92 20.44
C GLU A 259 -14.31 -21.27 19.04
N LYS A 260 -14.09 -19.97 18.95
CA LYS A 260 -13.77 -19.25 17.69
C LYS A 260 -12.28 -19.21 17.40
N GLY A 261 -11.42 -19.45 18.40
CA GLY A 261 -9.96 -19.46 18.28
C GLY A 261 -9.28 -18.56 19.31
N LEU A 262 -8.06 -18.12 18.99
CA LEU A 262 -7.29 -17.16 19.77
C LEU A 262 -7.81 -15.74 19.56
N HIS A 263 -8.00 -14.99 20.63
CA HIS A 263 -8.35 -13.57 20.60
C HIS A 263 -7.19 -12.74 21.13
N ILE A 264 -6.86 -11.68 20.40
CA ILE A 264 -5.90 -10.65 20.82
C ILE A 264 -6.69 -9.34 20.84
N VAL A 265 -7.03 -8.86 22.04
CA VAL A 265 -8.00 -7.77 22.25
C VAL A 265 -7.33 -6.59 22.97
N PRO A 266 -7.29 -5.39 22.37
CA PRO A 266 -6.82 -4.21 23.06
C PRO A 266 -7.88 -3.72 24.06
N THR A 267 -7.45 -3.35 25.26
CA THR A 267 -8.30 -2.81 26.34
C THR A 267 -7.69 -1.53 26.90
N LEU A 268 -8.50 -0.67 27.51
CA LEU A 268 -7.94 0.53 28.16
C LEU A 268 -7.15 0.13 29.41
N THR A 269 -6.01 0.78 29.64
CA THR A 269 -5.22 0.57 30.87
C THR A 269 -6.02 0.86 32.13
N VAL A 270 -6.98 1.81 32.08
CA VAL A 270 -7.86 2.11 33.23
C VAL A 270 -8.82 0.99 33.61
N ASN A 271 -9.03 0.01 32.73
CA ASN A 271 -9.84 -1.17 33.06
C ASN A 271 -9.04 -2.21 33.86
N TYR A 272 -7.72 -2.00 34.01
CA TYR A 272 -6.89 -2.83 34.86
C TYR A 272 -7.14 -2.52 36.35
N SER A 273 -7.12 -3.56 37.18
CA SER A 273 -7.57 -3.53 38.57
C SER A 273 -7.02 -2.34 39.38
N ASN A 274 -7.92 -1.60 40.03
CA ASN A 274 -7.64 -0.43 40.89
C ASN A 274 -6.93 0.75 40.21
N PHE A 275 -6.81 0.73 38.88
CA PHE A 275 -6.21 1.82 38.13
C PHE A 275 -7.23 2.95 37.92
N LYS A 276 -6.87 4.19 38.25
CA LYS A 276 -7.72 5.36 38.01
C LYS A 276 -7.24 6.13 36.77
N PRO A 277 -8.13 6.79 36.00
CA PRO A 277 -7.74 7.61 34.86
C PRO A 277 -6.64 8.64 35.17
N GLU A 278 -6.65 9.23 36.36
CA GLU A 278 -5.64 10.21 36.78
C GLU A 278 -4.22 9.62 36.83
N MET A 279 -4.10 8.32 37.13
CA MET A 279 -2.83 7.60 37.24
C MET A 279 -2.15 7.38 35.88
N ILE A 280 -2.87 7.52 34.76
CA ILE A 280 -2.23 7.55 33.44
C ILE A 280 -1.32 8.78 33.34
N LEU A 281 -1.79 9.90 33.87
CA LEU A 281 -1.19 11.21 33.67
C LEU A 281 -0.17 11.57 34.75
N ASP A 282 -0.32 11.06 35.97
CA ASP A 282 0.57 11.43 37.06
C ASP A 282 0.62 10.42 38.22
N GLY A 283 1.80 10.31 38.84
CA GLY A 283 1.96 9.70 40.16
C GLY A 283 1.92 8.16 40.22
N TRP A 284 1.89 7.46 39.09
CA TRP A 284 1.92 5.99 39.05
C TRP A 284 3.15 5.45 38.31
N THR A 285 3.59 4.26 38.69
CA THR A 285 4.73 3.57 38.06
C THR A 285 4.32 2.17 37.61
N LEU A 286 4.44 1.92 36.31
CA LEU A 286 4.42 0.57 35.74
C LEU A 286 5.81 -0.03 35.93
N ASN A 287 5.92 -1.19 36.56
CA ASN A 287 7.21 -1.85 36.75
C ASN A 287 7.14 -3.34 36.43
N LEU A 288 7.20 -3.67 35.14
CA LEU A 288 7.16 -5.04 34.64
C LEU A 288 8.40 -5.86 35.05
N THR A 289 9.50 -5.19 35.39
CA THR A 289 10.71 -5.84 35.89
C THR A 289 10.51 -6.35 37.31
N ALA A 290 9.87 -5.57 38.18
CA ALA A 290 9.54 -6.00 39.54
C ALA A 290 8.52 -7.13 39.54
N ASP A 291 7.59 -7.13 38.59
CA ASP A 291 6.61 -8.20 38.37
C ASP A 291 7.24 -9.47 37.77
N GLY A 292 8.46 -9.37 37.23
CA GLY A 292 9.16 -10.48 36.58
C GLY A 292 8.57 -10.89 35.22
N THR A 293 7.68 -10.08 34.65
CA THR A 293 6.96 -10.38 33.40
C THR A 293 7.62 -9.74 32.18
N CYS A 294 8.44 -8.70 32.33
CA CYS A 294 9.04 -8.02 31.18
C CYS A 294 9.95 -8.95 30.37
N THR A 295 9.74 -8.99 29.06
CA THR A 295 10.56 -9.79 28.14
C THR A 295 11.65 -8.98 27.44
N SER A 296 11.68 -7.66 27.60
CA SER A 296 12.72 -6.80 27.04
C SER A 296 14.01 -6.86 27.85
N LYS A 297 15.14 -6.60 27.18
CA LYS A 297 16.43 -6.36 27.84
C LYS A 297 16.61 -4.89 28.23
N LEU A 298 15.81 -3.97 27.69
CA LEU A 298 15.91 -2.54 27.94
C LEU A 298 14.98 -2.14 29.08
N VAL A 299 15.55 -1.52 30.13
CA VAL A 299 14.77 -1.08 31.30
C VAL A 299 13.68 -0.07 30.92
N SER A 300 13.93 0.78 29.92
CA SER A 300 12.96 1.75 29.40
C SER A 300 11.70 1.09 28.85
N ASP A 301 11.79 -0.16 28.41
CA ASP A 301 10.66 -0.91 27.83
C ASP A 301 9.89 -1.69 28.90
N CYS A 302 10.40 -1.73 30.13
CA CYS A 302 9.80 -2.46 31.25
C CYS A 302 9.22 -1.53 32.31
N VAL A 303 9.79 -0.33 32.47
CA VAL A 303 9.44 0.57 33.57
C VAL A 303 9.13 1.96 33.04
N VAL A 304 8.01 2.53 33.50
CA VAL A 304 7.64 3.92 33.23
C VAL A 304 6.92 4.51 34.43
N THR A 305 7.24 5.74 34.77
CA THR A 305 6.53 6.53 35.79
C THR A 305 5.82 7.69 35.11
N SER A 306 4.50 7.76 35.24
CA SER A 306 3.71 8.91 34.78
C SER A 306 4.05 10.14 35.61
N ASN A 307 4.27 11.27 34.95
CA ASN A 307 4.59 12.52 35.60
C ASN A 307 3.99 13.70 34.83
N SER A 308 3.14 14.46 35.51
CA SER A 308 2.44 15.60 34.95
C SER A 308 3.38 16.70 34.47
N THR A 309 4.51 16.90 35.16
CA THR A 309 5.50 17.96 34.90
C THR A 309 6.36 17.68 33.66
N ASN A 310 6.81 16.45 33.47
CA ASN A 310 7.72 16.11 32.36
C ASN A 310 7.00 15.61 31.10
N GLY A 311 5.68 15.37 31.15
CA GLY A 311 4.95 14.90 29.98
C GLY A 311 4.73 13.38 29.91
N ALA A 312 5.46 12.60 30.71
CA ALA A 312 5.41 11.15 30.67
C ALA A 312 4.06 10.62 31.13
N ILE A 313 3.50 9.67 30.39
CA ILE A 313 2.25 8.99 30.74
C ILE A 313 2.46 7.48 30.69
N ILE A 314 1.58 6.75 31.35
CA ILE A 314 1.47 5.30 31.13
C ILE A 314 0.82 5.08 29.77
N ASN A 315 1.29 4.06 29.04
CA ASN A 315 0.65 3.60 27.81
C ASN A 315 -0.86 3.45 28.04
N PRO A 316 -1.71 4.21 27.31
CA PRO A 316 -3.14 4.28 27.61
C PRO A 316 -3.92 3.00 27.31
N VAL A 317 -3.32 2.09 26.54
CA VAL A 317 -3.93 0.84 26.08
C VAL A 317 -3.07 -0.33 26.53
N ARG A 318 -3.74 -1.44 26.86
CA ARG A 318 -3.16 -2.77 27.01
C ARG A 318 -3.50 -3.61 25.79
N SER A 319 -2.58 -4.43 25.33
CA SER A 319 -2.83 -5.42 24.28
C SER A 319 -1.99 -6.67 24.52
N ALA A 320 -1.83 -7.51 23.51
CA ALA A 320 -0.97 -8.68 23.56
C ALA A 320 -0.21 -8.88 22.24
N ARG A 321 0.94 -9.53 22.38
CA ARG A 321 1.83 -9.92 21.29
C ARG A 321 2.41 -11.27 21.60
N ILE A 322 2.31 -12.19 20.65
CA ILE A 322 2.88 -13.54 20.77
C ILE A 322 3.76 -13.86 19.58
N ASN A 323 4.71 -14.76 19.79
CA ASN A 323 5.63 -15.20 18.75
C ASN A 323 6.01 -16.67 18.88
N THR A 324 6.65 -17.22 17.83
CA THR A 324 7.18 -18.58 17.82
C THR A 324 8.72 -18.65 17.92
N ARG A 325 9.39 -17.56 18.31
CA ARG A 325 10.86 -17.47 18.39
C ARG A 325 11.43 -18.60 19.26
N ASN A 326 12.52 -19.21 18.82
CA ASN A 326 13.18 -20.36 19.48
C ASN A 326 12.31 -21.63 19.60
N LYS A 327 11.10 -21.66 19.05
CA LYS A 327 10.15 -22.78 19.16
C LYS A 327 9.77 -23.33 17.79
N ARG A 328 9.32 -22.46 16.88
CA ARG A 328 9.02 -22.78 15.48
C ARG A 328 9.52 -21.64 14.60
N ALA A 329 10.48 -21.93 13.73
CA ALA A 329 10.96 -21.01 12.71
C ALA A 329 11.09 -21.79 11.40
N ILE A 330 10.96 -21.10 10.27
CA ILE A 330 11.07 -21.71 8.95
C ILE A 330 11.93 -20.85 8.03
N LYS A 331 12.78 -21.50 7.24
CA LYS A 331 13.39 -20.94 6.05
C LYS A 331 12.78 -21.59 4.83
N TYR A 332 12.07 -20.79 4.05
CA TYR A 332 11.31 -21.21 2.88
C TYR A 332 10.16 -22.15 3.21
N GLY A 333 9.05 -21.96 2.51
CA GLY A 333 7.85 -22.76 2.73
C GLY A 333 6.58 -21.95 2.57
N LYS A 334 5.60 -22.29 3.40
CA LYS A 334 4.26 -21.72 3.38
C LYS A 334 3.82 -21.39 4.80
N VAL A 335 3.18 -20.25 4.99
CA VAL A 335 2.49 -19.86 6.22
C VAL A 335 1.07 -19.45 5.85
N GLU A 336 0.09 -19.96 6.58
CA GLU A 336 -1.31 -19.55 6.47
C GLU A 336 -1.85 -19.25 7.87
N VAL A 337 -2.34 -18.02 8.05
CA VAL A 337 -3.03 -17.61 9.26
C VAL A 337 -4.45 -17.24 8.89
N GLN A 338 -5.42 -17.97 9.45
CA GLN A 338 -6.83 -17.66 9.26
C GLN A 338 -7.30 -16.76 10.40
N ALA A 339 -7.64 -15.52 10.09
CA ALA A 339 -8.01 -14.52 11.09
C ALA A 339 -9.16 -13.62 10.63
N LYS A 340 -9.88 -13.06 11.60
CA LYS A 340 -10.86 -11.99 11.44
C LYS A 340 -10.28 -10.72 12.07
N LEU A 341 -10.29 -9.62 11.33
CA LEU A 341 -9.61 -8.39 11.76
C LEU A 341 -10.47 -7.53 12.70
N PRO A 342 -9.86 -6.70 13.55
CA PRO A 342 -10.55 -5.81 14.48
C PRO A 342 -11.25 -4.64 13.80
N VAL A 343 -12.17 -4.04 14.54
CA VAL A 343 -12.82 -2.75 14.27
C VAL A 343 -12.41 -1.73 15.32
N GLY A 344 -12.01 -0.54 14.88
CA GLY A 344 -11.78 0.57 15.77
C GLY A 344 -10.72 1.51 15.23
N ASP A 345 -10.95 2.81 15.42
CA ASP A 345 -9.97 3.80 15.03
C ASP A 345 -8.65 3.57 15.74
N TRP A 346 -7.56 3.68 14.96
CA TRP A 346 -6.18 3.61 15.43
C TRP A 346 -5.72 2.22 15.90
N ILE A 347 -6.51 1.17 15.65
CA ILE A 347 -6.10 -0.22 15.89
C ILE A 347 -5.25 -0.72 14.72
N TRP A 348 -4.18 -1.44 15.00
CA TRP A 348 -3.22 -1.97 14.03
C TRP A 348 -2.99 -3.47 14.27
N PRO A 349 -3.82 -4.36 13.67
CA PRO A 349 -3.56 -5.79 13.63
C PRO A 349 -2.38 -6.11 12.70
N ALA A 350 -1.52 -7.03 13.12
CA ALA A 350 -0.38 -7.49 12.31
C ALA A 350 -0.15 -9.00 12.45
N ILE A 351 0.17 -9.63 11.32
CA ILE A 351 0.66 -11.00 11.18
C ILE A 351 1.93 -10.92 10.33
N TRP A 352 3.06 -11.23 10.92
CA TRP A 352 4.36 -10.88 10.35
C TRP A 352 5.45 -11.80 10.90
N MET A 353 6.64 -11.70 10.34
CA MET A 353 7.75 -12.57 10.70
C MET A 353 9.05 -11.80 10.81
N MET A 354 9.88 -12.22 11.76
CA MET A 354 11.20 -11.68 11.99
C MET A 354 12.25 -12.80 11.93
N PRO A 355 13.51 -12.49 11.59
CA PRO A 355 14.57 -13.50 11.53
C PRO A 355 14.84 -14.05 12.93
N GLN A 356 15.05 -15.36 12.99
CA GLN A 356 15.42 -16.06 14.22
C GLN A 356 16.72 -15.49 14.80
N GLU A 357 17.69 -15.23 13.93
CA GLU A 357 18.98 -14.60 14.25
C GLU A 357 19.25 -13.40 13.34
N ASP A 358 19.83 -12.33 13.89
CA ASP A 358 20.21 -11.12 13.15
C ASP A 358 21.52 -11.31 12.36
N VAL A 359 21.56 -12.30 11.45
CA VAL A 359 22.76 -12.73 10.70
C VAL A 359 23.46 -11.59 9.96
N TYR A 360 22.69 -10.63 9.43
CA TYR A 360 23.21 -9.51 8.65
C TYR A 360 23.32 -8.21 9.46
N GLY A 361 23.04 -8.26 10.76
CA GLY A 361 22.97 -7.11 11.65
C GLY A 361 21.54 -6.77 12.08
N GLN A 362 21.42 -5.75 12.93
CA GLN A 362 20.15 -5.32 13.49
C GLN A 362 19.17 -4.87 12.40
N TRP A 363 17.88 -4.90 12.71
CA TRP A 363 16.83 -4.43 11.82
C TRP A 363 17.16 -3.05 11.19
N PRO A 364 16.90 -2.83 9.89
CA PRO A 364 16.25 -3.74 8.94
C PRO A 364 17.23 -4.63 8.15
N LEU A 365 18.51 -4.74 8.56
CA LEU A 365 19.52 -5.44 7.76
C LEU A 365 19.23 -6.93 7.63
N SER A 366 18.66 -7.57 8.66
CA SER A 366 18.28 -8.98 8.64
C SER A 366 16.87 -9.27 8.12
N GLY A 367 16.14 -8.22 7.72
CA GLY A 367 14.82 -8.33 7.10
C GLY A 367 13.64 -8.44 8.07
N GLU A 368 12.45 -8.14 7.56
CA GLU A 368 11.14 -8.35 8.18
C GLU A 368 10.15 -8.74 7.08
N ILE A 369 9.22 -9.66 7.37
CA ILE A 369 8.21 -10.12 6.40
C ILE A 369 6.82 -9.85 6.97
N ASP A 370 6.12 -8.87 6.41
CA ASP A 370 4.76 -8.52 6.83
C ASP A 370 3.77 -9.25 5.93
N ILE A 371 3.18 -10.32 6.45
CA ILE A 371 2.20 -11.12 5.73
C ILE A 371 0.90 -10.32 5.59
N MET A 372 0.46 -9.71 6.69
CA MET A 372 -0.73 -8.88 6.74
C MET A 372 -0.57 -7.81 7.81
N GLU A 373 -0.75 -6.56 7.39
CA GLU A 373 -1.08 -5.45 8.26
C GLU A 373 -2.36 -4.77 7.78
N SER A 374 -3.11 -4.19 8.70
CA SER A 374 -4.32 -3.43 8.38
C SER A 374 -4.54 -2.33 9.42
N ARG A 375 -5.55 -1.49 9.19
CA ARG A 375 -6.01 -0.47 10.14
C ARG A 375 -7.45 -0.80 10.53
N GLY A 376 -7.79 -0.74 11.81
CA GLY A 376 -9.17 -0.97 12.27
C GLY A 376 -10.15 0.15 11.91
N ASN A 377 -9.65 1.28 11.37
CA ASN A 377 -10.44 2.42 10.94
C ASN A 377 -11.53 2.03 9.93
N PHE A 378 -12.56 2.85 9.81
CA PHE A 378 -13.72 2.59 8.95
C PHE A 378 -13.36 2.28 7.48
N PRO A 379 -14.17 1.49 6.75
CA PRO A 379 -13.95 1.21 5.33
C PRO A 379 -13.90 2.49 4.48
N GLY A 380 -12.90 2.61 3.60
CA GLY A 380 -12.65 3.81 2.81
C GLY A 380 -11.87 4.90 3.55
N PHE A 381 -11.24 4.59 4.70
CA PHE A 381 -10.29 5.48 5.35
C PHE A 381 -9.19 5.91 4.35
N PRO A 382 -8.78 7.20 4.28
CA PRO A 382 -7.95 7.68 3.18
C PRO A 382 -6.58 7.01 3.02
N SER A 383 -6.00 6.46 4.10
CA SER A 383 -4.76 5.68 4.07
C SER A 383 -5.00 4.16 4.11
N GLY A 384 -6.20 3.71 3.76
CA GLY A 384 -6.66 2.32 3.87
C GLY A 384 -7.16 2.00 5.28
N GLY A 385 -8.42 1.55 5.39
CA GLY A 385 -9.03 1.15 6.66
C GLY A 385 -9.11 -0.37 6.79
N ARG A 386 -10.13 -0.85 7.50
CA ARG A 386 -10.35 -2.28 7.75
C ARG A 386 -10.81 -3.06 6.52
N ASP A 387 -10.96 -2.39 5.39
CA ASP A 387 -11.19 -2.93 4.05
C ASP A 387 -9.92 -3.03 3.20
N THR A 388 -8.77 -2.66 3.78
CA THR A 388 -7.46 -2.72 3.12
C THR A 388 -6.49 -3.54 3.94
N VAL A 389 -5.73 -4.41 3.28
CA VAL A 389 -4.57 -5.11 3.86
C VAL A 389 -3.32 -4.75 3.08
N SER A 390 -2.21 -4.61 3.79
CA SER A 390 -0.87 -4.47 3.24
C SER A 390 -0.03 -5.69 3.53
N SER A 391 0.87 -5.97 2.59
CA SER A 391 1.95 -6.93 2.72
C SER A 391 3.25 -6.22 2.35
N ALA A 392 4.30 -6.38 3.14
CA ALA A 392 5.55 -5.67 2.91
C ALA A 392 6.77 -6.51 3.27
N LEU A 393 7.93 -6.03 2.81
CA LEU A 393 9.23 -6.52 3.24
C LEU A 393 10.03 -5.34 3.71
N HIS A 394 10.48 -5.32 4.97
CA HIS A 394 11.45 -4.33 5.42
C HIS A 394 12.87 -4.84 5.19
N TRP A 395 13.69 -3.96 4.63
CA TRP A 395 15.09 -4.24 4.33
C TRP A 395 15.78 -2.93 3.97
N GLY A 396 17.00 -2.73 4.48
CA GLY A 396 17.77 -1.53 4.20
C GLY A 396 19.15 -1.56 4.88
N PRO A 397 20.05 -0.65 4.51
CA PRO A 397 21.37 -0.52 5.14
C PRO A 397 21.31 0.01 6.57
N ASN A 398 20.17 0.60 6.98
CA ASN A 398 19.86 1.08 8.33
C ASN A 398 18.38 1.50 8.38
N THR A 399 17.87 1.84 9.56
CA THR A 399 16.49 2.30 9.81
C THR A 399 16.05 3.46 8.90
N ALA A 400 16.93 4.43 8.62
CA ALA A 400 16.58 5.57 7.76
C ALA A 400 16.56 5.21 6.27
N GLY A 401 17.26 4.14 5.88
CA GLY A 401 17.35 3.60 4.53
C GLY A 401 16.43 2.41 4.29
N ASP A 402 15.49 2.12 5.19
CA ASP A 402 14.51 1.07 4.99
C ASP A 402 13.69 1.31 3.71
N ALA A 403 13.72 0.31 2.83
CA ALA A 403 13.17 0.39 1.49
C ALA A 403 11.86 -0.40 1.33
N TYR A 404 11.11 -0.60 2.43
CA TYR A 404 9.84 -1.33 2.42
C TYR A 404 8.85 -0.86 1.35
N TRP A 405 8.80 0.43 1.08
CA TRP A 405 7.93 1.05 0.08
C TRP A 405 8.20 0.54 -1.35
N ARG A 406 9.38 -0.03 -1.62
CA ARG A 406 9.70 -0.70 -2.90
C ARG A 406 9.14 -2.10 -3.00
N THR A 407 8.72 -2.67 -1.87
CA THR A 407 8.24 -4.04 -1.70
C THR A 407 6.90 -4.07 -0.95
N LEU A 408 6.10 -3.01 -1.09
CA LEU A 408 4.76 -2.90 -0.55
C LEU A 408 3.73 -3.42 -1.57
N GLY A 409 2.88 -4.34 -1.13
CA GLY A 409 1.65 -4.76 -1.80
C GLY A 409 0.43 -4.31 -1.00
N LEU A 410 -0.63 -3.92 -1.70
CA LEU A 410 -1.90 -3.49 -1.10
C LEU A 410 -3.05 -4.24 -1.78
N HIS A 411 -4.01 -4.70 -0.98
CA HIS A 411 -5.25 -5.24 -1.49
C HIS A 411 -6.45 -4.58 -0.79
N TYR A 412 -7.46 -4.26 -1.59
CA TYR A 412 -8.67 -3.57 -1.16
C TYR A 412 -9.89 -4.45 -1.44
N LEU A 413 -10.79 -4.59 -0.45
CA LEU A 413 -12.06 -5.29 -0.59
C LEU A 413 -13.19 -4.29 -0.92
N PRO A 414 -13.73 -4.27 -2.15
CA PRO A 414 -14.80 -3.36 -2.49
C PRO A 414 -16.11 -3.73 -1.81
N ARG A 415 -16.73 -2.75 -1.13
CA ARG A 415 -18.05 -2.87 -0.48
C ARG A 415 -18.11 -3.95 0.62
N ASP A 416 -16.97 -4.43 1.08
CA ASP A 416 -16.86 -5.35 2.19
C ASP A 416 -15.69 -4.95 3.11
N ASP A 417 -15.50 -5.67 4.22
CA ASP A 417 -14.33 -5.45 5.07
C ASP A 417 -13.87 -6.72 5.80
N PHE A 418 -12.61 -6.73 6.22
CA PHE A 418 -11.95 -7.89 6.84
C PHE A 418 -12.41 -8.17 8.27
N SER A 419 -13.29 -7.35 8.83
CA SER A 419 -13.83 -7.55 10.19
C SER A 419 -15.10 -8.38 10.23
N LYS A 420 -15.77 -8.58 9.08
CA LYS A 420 -17.04 -9.33 9.01
C LYS A 420 -16.87 -10.83 9.00
N GLY A 421 -15.71 -11.33 8.59
CA GLY A 421 -15.49 -12.76 8.38
C GLY A 421 -14.03 -13.17 8.54
N PHE A 422 -13.81 -14.48 8.60
CA PHE A 422 -12.46 -15.03 8.61
C PHE A 422 -11.88 -15.04 7.20
N HIS A 423 -10.65 -14.57 7.10
CA HIS A 423 -9.85 -14.62 5.88
C HIS A 423 -8.54 -15.35 6.13
N THR A 424 -7.99 -15.97 5.09
CA THR A 424 -6.68 -16.65 5.19
C THR A 424 -5.60 -15.75 4.61
N PHE A 425 -4.69 -15.28 5.47
CA PHE A 425 -3.52 -14.51 5.08
C PHE A 425 -2.36 -15.46 4.86
N GLY A 426 -1.94 -15.58 3.60
CA GLY A 426 -1.02 -16.59 3.15
C GLY A 426 0.31 -16.00 2.68
N LEU A 427 1.40 -16.68 3.01
CA LEU A 427 2.74 -16.42 2.52
C LEU A 427 3.31 -17.72 1.94
N GLU A 428 3.96 -17.62 0.79
CA GLU A 428 4.73 -18.69 0.16
C GLU A 428 6.05 -18.10 -0.30
N TRP A 429 7.18 -18.61 0.20
CA TRP A 429 8.48 -18.09 -0.19
C TRP A 429 9.53 -19.17 -0.34
N GLY A 430 10.49 -18.92 -1.22
CA GLY A 430 11.59 -19.81 -1.51
C GLY A 430 12.75 -19.06 -2.17
N GLU A 431 13.72 -19.82 -2.68
CA GLU A 431 14.91 -19.27 -3.35
C GLU A 431 14.62 -18.58 -4.69
N LYS A 432 13.40 -18.69 -5.22
CA LYS A 432 13.03 -18.13 -6.54
C LYS A 432 12.05 -16.97 -6.48
N TYR A 433 11.14 -16.97 -5.51
CA TYR A 433 10.14 -15.93 -5.35
C TYR A 433 9.61 -15.88 -3.91
N MET A 434 8.87 -14.82 -3.64
CA MET A 434 7.99 -14.68 -2.50
C MET A 434 6.63 -14.17 -2.98
N PHE A 435 5.59 -14.73 -2.39
CA PHE A 435 4.21 -14.53 -2.78
C PHE A 435 3.34 -14.46 -1.54
N MET A 436 2.58 -13.38 -1.41
CA MET A 436 1.59 -13.21 -0.36
C MET A 436 0.20 -13.04 -0.97
N TYR A 437 -0.76 -13.74 -0.39
CA TYR A 437 -2.10 -13.89 -0.96
C TYR A 437 -3.18 -13.88 0.12
N LEU A 438 -4.41 -13.66 -0.32
CA LEU A 438 -5.59 -13.60 0.52
C LEU A 438 -6.57 -14.71 0.11
N ASP A 439 -7.03 -15.52 1.07
CA ASP A 439 -7.98 -16.64 0.96
C ASP A 439 -7.54 -17.80 0.06
N SER A 440 -7.01 -17.51 -1.13
CA SER A 440 -6.45 -18.48 -2.04
C SER A 440 -5.28 -17.87 -2.82
N ARG A 441 -4.41 -18.73 -3.35
CA ARG A 441 -3.29 -18.33 -4.21
C ARG A 441 -3.71 -17.57 -5.48
N LEU A 442 -5.00 -17.52 -5.82
CA LEU A 442 -5.49 -16.75 -6.97
C LEU A 442 -5.58 -15.25 -6.69
N LEU A 443 -5.68 -14.86 -5.43
CA LEU A 443 -5.78 -13.46 -5.03
C LEU A 443 -4.43 -13.01 -4.46
N GLN A 444 -3.63 -12.39 -5.33
CA GLN A 444 -2.34 -11.84 -4.96
C GLN A 444 -2.48 -10.52 -4.21
N VAL A 445 -1.78 -10.39 -3.09
CA VAL A 445 -1.53 -9.11 -2.41
C VAL A 445 -0.14 -8.59 -2.79
N PHE A 446 0.87 -9.46 -2.75
CA PHE A 446 2.26 -9.13 -3.07
C PHE A 446 2.95 -10.27 -3.81
N PHE A 447 3.76 -9.95 -4.81
CA PHE A 447 4.60 -10.93 -5.49
C PHE A 447 5.93 -10.32 -5.90
N ILE A 448 7.00 -11.02 -5.57
CA ILE A 448 8.35 -10.69 -6.00
C ILE A 448 9.06 -11.95 -6.48
N LYS A 449 9.59 -11.89 -7.71
CA LYS A 449 10.53 -12.88 -8.22
C LYS A 449 11.94 -12.39 -7.95
N TRP A 450 12.79 -13.25 -7.39
CA TRP A 450 14.20 -12.96 -7.21
C TRP A 450 14.88 -13.01 -8.58
N LYS A 451 15.41 -11.87 -9.03
CA LYS A 451 16.14 -11.73 -10.30
C LYS A 451 17.63 -11.81 -10.03
N SER A 452 18.46 -11.88 -11.07
CA SER A 452 19.90 -11.62 -10.93
C SER A 452 20.12 -10.20 -10.39
N GLY A 453 20.92 -10.07 -9.31
CA GLY A 453 21.15 -8.81 -8.58
C GLY A 453 20.71 -8.94 -7.12
N SER A 454 21.44 -8.32 -6.20
CA SER A 454 21.13 -8.39 -4.77
C SER A 454 19.97 -7.46 -4.40
N MET A 455 19.42 -7.59 -3.19
CA MET A 455 18.46 -6.61 -2.70
C MET A 455 19.10 -5.21 -2.68
N TRP A 456 20.40 -5.07 -2.38
CA TRP A 456 21.13 -3.80 -2.47
C TRP A 456 20.90 -3.05 -3.79
N ASP A 457 21.04 -3.76 -4.92
CA ASP A 457 20.82 -3.20 -6.26
C ASP A 457 19.38 -2.74 -6.45
N ARG A 458 18.41 -3.52 -5.97
CA ARG A 458 16.98 -3.15 -5.98
C ARG A 458 16.72 -1.88 -5.18
N GLY A 459 17.47 -1.67 -4.11
CA GLY A 459 17.32 -0.54 -3.19
C GLY A 459 17.82 0.75 -3.81
N LYS A 460 18.71 0.61 -4.80
CA LYS A 460 19.51 1.67 -5.40
C LYS A 460 20.32 2.41 -4.34
N PHE A 461 20.89 1.64 -3.40
CA PHE A 461 21.75 2.17 -2.34
C PHE A 461 23.13 2.51 -2.92
N GLY A 462 23.21 3.61 -3.68
CA GLY A 462 24.43 4.02 -4.37
C GLY A 462 24.63 5.52 -4.24
N SER A 463 25.31 5.92 -3.17
CA SER A 463 25.59 7.31 -2.76
C SER A 463 24.42 8.05 -2.12
N ASN A 464 24.59 8.44 -0.87
CA ASN A 464 23.71 9.31 -0.10
C ASN A 464 24.06 10.79 -0.34
N SER A 465 23.10 11.68 -0.04
CA SER A 465 23.24 13.15 -0.19
C SER A 465 24.42 13.76 0.58
N ASN A 466 24.93 13.04 1.60
CA ASN A 466 25.98 13.51 2.50
C ASN A 466 27.36 12.85 2.24
N GLN A 467 27.58 12.27 1.05
CA GLN A 467 28.90 11.79 0.60
C GLN A 467 29.56 10.71 1.50
N SER A 468 28.78 9.97 2.30
CA SER A 468 29.28 8.93 3.21
C SER A 468 28.90 7.54 2.70
N ALA A 469 29.83 6.78 2.15
CA ALA A 469 29.53 5.47 1.57
C ALA A 469 28.73 4.57 2.54
N LEU A 470 27.56 4.10 2.09
CA LEU A 470 26.79 3.09 2.81
C LEU A 470 27.50 1.74 2.65
N ASN A 471 27.59 0.97 3.74
CA ASN A 471 28.15 -0.37 3.69
C ASN A 471 27.10 -1.36 3.19
N ASP A 472 27.47 -2.23 2.24
CA ASP A 472 26.61 -3.28 1.71
C ASP A 472 26.71 -4.55 2.56
N PRO A 473 25.66 -4.92 3.31
CA PRO A 473 25.71 -6.08 4.20
C PRO A 473 25.38 -7.41 3.51
N TRP A 474 25.00 -7.42 2.23
CA TRP A 474 24.37 -8.59 1.61
C TRP A 474 25.11 -9.12 0.38
N THR A 475 25.74 -8.27 -0.43
CA THR A 475 26.26 -8.69 -1.73
C THR A 475 27.33 -9.78 -1.65
N TRP A 476 28.05 -9.89 -0.52
CA TRP A 476 29.02 -10.96 -0.28
C TRP A 476 28.39 -12.37 -0.27
N THR A 477 27.08 -12.49 -0.01
CA THR A 477 26.36 -13.78 -0.04
C THR A 477 26.18 -14.34 -1.44
N GLY A 478 26.22 -13.48 -2.48
CA GLY A 478 25.92 -13.85 -3.86
C GLY A 478 24.47 -14.29 -4.12
N ARG A 479 23.57 -14.17 -3.12
CA ARG A 479 22.17 -14.58 -3.22
C ARG A 479 21.26 -13.37 -3.48
N PRO A 480 20.32 -13.47 -4.43
CA PRO A 480 19.45 -12.34 -4.79
C PRO A 480 18.30 -12.11 -3.79
N ASN A 481 18.02 -13.09 -2.93
CA ASN A 481 16.93 -13.03 -1.95
C ASN A 481 17.38 -12.61 -0.54
N THR A 482 18.69 -12.38 -0.32
CA THR A 482 19.23 -11.86 0.95
C THR A 482 18.60 -10.49 1.28
N PRO A 483 18.05 -10.26 2.49
CA PRO A 483 18.21 -11.05 3.72
C PRO A 483 17.12 -12.12 4.01
N PHE A 484 16.20 -12.39 3.09
CA PHE A 484 15.08 -13.33 3.25
C PHE A 484 15.47 -14.80 2.98
N ASP A 485 16.73 -15.13 3.30
CA ASP A 485 17.38 -16.42 3.07
C ASP A 485 17.77 -17.13 4.37
N GLN A 486 17.21 -16.67 5.50
CA GLN A 486 17.38 -17.20 6.85
C GLN A 486 16.08 -17.80 7.41
N ASP A 487 16.14 -18.38 8.60
CA ASP A 487 14.96 -18.85 9.33
C ASP A 487 14.20 -17.66 9.94
N PHE A 488 12.88 -17.63 9.75
CA PHE A 488 11.99 -16.60 10.29
C PHE A 488 10.95 -17.23 11.23
N PHE A 489 10.66 -16.57 12.35
CA PHE A 489 9.61 -16.95 13.29
C PHE A 489 8.40 -16.04 13.13
N LEU A 490 7.20 -16.54 13.46
CA LEU A 490 5.94 -15.84 13.30
C LEU A 490 5.64 -14.96 14.52
N ILE A 491 5.05 -13.79 14.28
CA ILE A 491 4.55 -12.85 15.28
C ILE A 491 3.10 -12.49 14.94
N MET A 492 2.26 -12.43 15.97
CA MET A 492 0.89 -11.91 15.85
C MET A 492 0.61 -10.94 17.00
N ASN A 493 0.03 -9.78 16.67
CA ASN A 493 -0.34 -8.78 17.66
C ASN A 493 -1.45 -7.85 17.16
N VAL A 494 -1.98 -7.08 18.09
CA VAL A 494 -2.86 -5.93 17.81
C VAL A 494 -2.28 -4.71 18.49
N ALA A 495 -1.49 -3.92 17.77
CA ALA A 495 -0.97 -2.66 18.29
C ALA A 495 -2.04 -1.56 18.24
N VAL A 496 -1.83 -0.47 18.98
CA VAL A 496 -2.71 0.70 18.94
C VAL A 496 -1.91 1.98 18.82
N GLY A 497 -2.27 2.82 17.85
CA GLY A 497 -1.52 4.02 17.49
C GLY A 497 -0.11 3.70 17.02
N GLY A 498 0.79 4.69 17.11
CA GLY A 498 2.17 4.58 16.64
C GLY A 498 2.69 5.91 16.10
N GLN A 499 4.00 6.08 16.11
CA GLN A 499 4.69 7.32 15.68
C GLN A 499 5.58 7.11 14.44
N ASN A 500 5.42 5.99 13.74
CA ASN A 500 6.27 5.62 12.61
C ASN A 500 5.70 6.02 11.23
N GLY A 501 4.58 6.76 11.18
CA GLY A 501 3.91 7.13 9.93
C GLY A 501 2.90 6.11 9.42
N PHE A 502 2.67 4.99 10.12
CA PHE A 502 1.64 4.02 9.72
C PHE A 502 0.25 4.65 9.72
N PHE A 503 -0.07 5.46 10.73
CA PHE A 503 -1.18 6.40 10.71
C PHE A 503 -0.67 7.75 10.25
N VAL A 504 -1.11 8.23 9.09
CA VAL A 504 -0.55 9.43 8.45
C VAL A 504 -1.00 10.70 9.17
N ASP A 505 -0.05 11.60 9.44
CA ASP A 505 -0.35 12.93 9.99
C ASP A 505 -1.32 13.71 9.09
N GLY A 506 -2.31 14.36 9.70
CA GLY A 506 -3.32 15.16 8.99
C GLY A 506 -4.44 14.38 8.32
N ILE A 507 -4.45 13.04 8.40
CA ILE A 507 -5.52 12.19 7.83
C ILE A 507 -6.48 11.72 8.94
N GLY A 508 -7.78 11.71 8.62
CA GLY A 508 -8.79 11.04 9.45
C GLY A 508 -8.99 11.62 10.85
N ASN A 509 -8.70 12.92 11.05
CA ASN A 509 -8.70 13.58 12.36
C ASN A 509 -7.82 12.89 13.40
N LYS A 510 -6.68 12.34 12.96
CA LYS A 510 -5.66 11.76 13.84
C LYS A 510 -5.32 12.73 14.99
N PRO A 511 -5.48 12.32 16.27
CA PRO A 511 -5.34 13.23 17.40
C PRO A 511 -3.89 13.51 17.84
N TRP A 512 -2.90 12.84 17.25
CA TRP A 512 -1.49 13.04 17.56
C TRP A 512 -0.66 13.33 16.30
N LEU A 513 0.55 13.85 16.51
CA LEU A 513 1.58 14.02 15.48
C LEU A 513 2.74 13.10 15.80
N ASP A 514 3.33 12.48 14.78
CA ASP A 514 4.36 11.46 14.98
C ASP A 514 5.64 12.01 15.63
N LYS A 515 6.02 13.25 15.31
CA LYS A 515 7.23 13.90 15.84
C LYS A 515 7.00 14.65 17.16
N ASN A 516 5.95 14.31 17.91
CA ASN A 516 5.64 14.94 19.18
C ASN A 516 5.81 13.95 20.34
N ASP A 517 6.65 14.28 21.32
CA ASP A 517 6.88 13.45 22.51
C ASP A 517 5.61 13.30 23.37
N ALA A 518 4.65 14.22 23.24
CA ALA A 518 3.34 14.15 23.89
C ALA A 518 2.30 13.36 23.08
N ALA A 519 2.68 12.64 22.01
CA ALA A 519 1.75 11.91 21.16
C ALA A 519 0.86 10.90 21.92
N PRO A 520 1.38 10.04 22.83
CA PRO A 520 0.53 9.16 23.63
C PRO A 520 -0.49 9.92 24.49
N ARG A 521 -0.10 11.10 25.00
CA ARG A 521 -0.98 11.98 25.80
C ARG A 521 -2.07 12.61 24.94
N ALA A 522 -1.74 13.08 23.74
CA ALA A 522 -2.72 13.61 22.79
C ALA A 522 -3.73 12.53 22.37
N PHE A 523 -3.24 11.31 22.13
CA PHE A 523 -4.08 10.13 21.88
C PHE A 523 -5.03 9.86 23.06
N TRP A 524 -4.52 9.83 24.30
CA TRP A 524 -5.35 9.62 25.50
C TRP A 524 -6.41 10.72 25.69
N ASN A 525 -6.04 12.00 25.50
CA ASN A 525 -6.97 13.12 25.65
C ASN A 525 -8.12 13.07 24.64
N ALA A 526 -7.94 12.39 23.51
CA ALA A 526 -8.95 12.18 22.48
C ALA A 526 -9.73 10.85 22.63
N ALA A 527 -9.60 10.14 23.77
CA ALA A 527 -10.24 8.84 23.99
C ALA A 527 -11.76 8.85 23.79
N ASN A 528 -12.43 9.95 24.10
CA ASN A 528 -13.85 10.14 23.85
C ASN A 528 -14.24 10.12 22.37
N LEU A 529 -13.29 10.40 21.45
CA LEU A 529 -13.53 10.38 20.01
C LEU A 529 -13.34 8.99 19.42
N TRP A 530 -12.24 8.30 19.77
CA TRP A 530 -11.88 7.04 19.12
C TRP A 530 -12.38 5.80 19.86
N TYR A 531 -12.44 5.78 21.19
CA TYR A 531 -12.80 4.57 21.93
C TYR A 531 -14.22 4.06 21.64
N PRO A 532 -15.25 4.92 21.46
CA PRO A 532 -16.59 4.46 21.07
C PRO A 532 -16.62 3.70 19.74
N THR A 533 -15.62 3.89 18.87
CA THR A 533 -15.56 3.22 17.56
C THR A 533 -15.16 1.75 17.64
N TRP A 534 -14.61 1.30 18.76
CA TRP A 534 -14.06 -0.06 18.93
C TRP A 534 -15.14 -1.14 19.10
N GLY A 535 -16.38 -0.75 19.40
CA GLY A 535 -17.50 -1.69 19.63
C GLY A 535 -17.40 -2.56 20.89
N GLY A 536 -16.19 -2.70 21.48
CA GLY A 536 -15.92 -3.46 22.69
C GLY A 536 -15.68 -4.96 22.48
N GLY A 537 -15.00 -5.59 23.45
CA GLY A 537 -14.71 -7.04 23.46
C GLY A 537 -14.02 -7.53 22.18
N ASP A 538 -14.42 -8.72 21.72
CA ASP A 538 -13.92 -9.36 20.49
C ASP A 538 -13.97 -8.47 19.23
N THR A 539 -14.81 -7.43 19.21
CA THR A 539 -14.96 -6.55 18.03
C THR A 539 -13.72 -5.67 17.83
N ALA A 540 -13.08 -5.26 18.92
CA ALA A 540 -11.84 -4.49 18.91
C ALA A 540 -10.60 -5.36 18.70
N GLY A 541 -10.76 -6.69 18.78
CA GLY A 541 -9.67 -7.65 18.74
C GLY A 541 -9.52 -8.37 17.40
N MET A 542 -8.33 -8.92 17.18
CA MET A 542 -8.09 -9.88 16.11
C MET A 542 -8.40 -11.29 16.62
N THR A 543 -9.28 -12.00 15.94
CA THR A 543 -9.56 -13.41 16.24
C THR A 543 -8.84 -14.30 15.24
N VAL A 544 -7.92 -15.14 15.70
CA VAL A 544 -7.16 -16.09 14.89
C VAL A 544 -7.72 -17.50 15.10
N ARG A 545 -8.26 -18.09 14.03
CA ARG A 545 -8.86 -19.42 14.07
C ARG A 545 -7.84 -20.53 13.90
N SER A 546 -6.81 -20.32 13.09
CA SER A 546 -5.75 -21.31 12.92
C SER A 546 -4.47 -20.70 12.36
N VAL A 547 -3.34 -21.28 12.75
CA VAL A 547 -2.02 -21.01 12.20
C VAL A 547 -1.46 -22.30 11.65
N LYS A 548 -1.03 -22.28 10.39
CA LYS A 548 -0.38 -23.40 9.75
C LYS A 548 0.92 -22.98 9.09
N MET A 549 1.98 -23.73 9.32
CA MET A 549 3.30 -23.51 8.74
C MET A 549 3.83 -24.80 8.15
N TRP A 550 4.41 -24.70 6.96
CA TRP A 550 5.05 -25.82 6.29
C TRP A 550 6.42 -25.40 5.78
N SER A 551 7.44 -26.22 5.96
CA SER A 551 8.73 -26.03 5.28
C SER A 551 8.66 -26.51 3.84
N LEU A 552 9.43 -25.87 2.98
CA LEU A 552 9.65 -26.33 1.62
C LEU A 552 10.46 -27.66 1.61
N GLY A 553 9.95 -28.68 0.91
CA GLY A 553 10.59 -29.99 0.75
C GLY A 553 9.82 -31.16 1.39
N ARG A 554 10.28 -32.39 1.12
CA ARG A 554 9.75 -33.61 1.78
C ARG A 554 10.04 -33.58 3.26
N CYS A 555 9.11 -34.12 4.05
CA CYS A 555 9.41 -34.43 5.44
C CYS A 555 10.62 -35.37 5.49
N GLN A 556 11.65 -34.98 6.23
CA GLN A 556 12.72 -35.89 6.57
C GLN A 556 12.06 -37.00 7.39
N GLY A 557 12.08 -38.23 6.86
CA GLY A 557 11.51 -39.38 7.56
C GLY A 557 12.13 -39.50 8.94
N THR A 558 11.29 -39.57 9.96
CA THR A 558 11.64 -39.83 11.36
C THR A 558 12.41 -41.12 11.52
#